data_AF-A0A316JUK0-F1
#
_entry.id   AF-A0A316JUK0-F1
#
_cell.length_a   1.000
_cell.length_b   1.000
_cell.length_c   1.000
_cell.angle_alpha   90.00
_cell.angle_beta   90.00
_cell.angle_gamma   90.00
#
_symmetry.space_group_name_H-M   'P 1'
#
loop_
_entity.id
_entity.type
_entity.pdbx_description
1 polymer ?
#
loop_
_entity_poly.entity_id
_entity_poly.type
_entity_poly.pdbx_seq_one_letter_code
_entity_poly.pdbx_strand_id
1 'polypeptide(L)' 'MYRIEVLTHQGWSQTEEHEQRELAELQAMLKSKADGQTYRVTSSGLSTLCLFTRNGSSFWDLDSTAAA' A
#
# COMPACT_ATOMS: atom_id res chain seq x y z
N MET A 1 4.88 1.58 11.46
CA MET A 1 4.65 2.73 10.55
C MET A 1 4.35 2.20 9.15
N TYR A 2 3.33 2.76 8.50
CA TYR A 2 2.85 2.36 7.18
C TYR A 2 3.20 3.43 6.16
N ARG A 3 3.72 3.02 5.01
CA ARG A 3 4.14 3.90 3.92
C ARG A 3 3.20 3.73 2.74
N ILE A 4 2.78 4.84 2.15
CA ILE A 4 2.12 4.83 0.85
C ILE A 4 3.19 5.07 -0.22
N GLU A 5 3.22 4.21 -1.22
CA GLU A 5 4.10 4.35 -2.37
C GLU A 5 3.27 4.35 -3.66
N VAL A 6 3.67 5.19 -4.61
CA VAL A 6 3.09 5.26 -5.95
C VAL A 6 4.01 4.60 -6.97
N LEU A 7 3.44 3.90 -7.95
CA LEU A 7 4.20 3.32 -9.04
C LEU A 7 4.48 4.40 -10.10
N THR A 8 5.76 4.73 -10.27
CA THR A 8 6.25 5.67 -11.28
C THR A 8 7.07 4.95 -12.36
N HIS A 9 7.50 5.67 -13.40
CA HIS A 9 8.45 5.15 -14.39
C HIS A 9 9.79 4.70 -13.81
N GLN A 10 10.17 5.20 -12.63
CA GLN A 10 11.41 4.85 -11.93
C GLN A 10 11.20 3.74 -10.88
N GLY A 11 9.99 3.18 -10.80
CA GLY A 11 9.59 2.22 -9.77
C GLY A 11 8.77 2.86 -8.66
N TRP A 12 8.80 2.25 -7.47
CA TRP A 12 8.03 2.69 -6.32
C TRP A 12 8.65 3.92 -5.68
N SER A 13 7.85 4.98 -5.52
CA SER A 13 8.25 6.19 -4.85
C SER A 13 7.37 6.41 -3.62
N GLN A 14 8.00 6.57 -2.45
CA GLN A 14 7.28 6.90 -1.22
C GLN A 14 6.63 8.27 -1.35
N THR A 15 5.35 8.35 -1.04
CA THR A 15 4.60 9.60 -1.03
C THR A 15 4.32 10.07 0.39
N GLU A 16 3.88 9.17 1.28
CA GLU A 16 3.39 9.53 2.61
C GLU A 16 3.63 8.42 3.63
N GLU A 17 3.59 8.77 4.92
CA GLU A 17 3.68 7.85 6.04
C GLU A 17 2.53 8.05 7.03
N HIS A 18 2.02 6.95 7.57
CA HIS A 18 0.93 6.90 8.52
C HIS A 18 1.26 5.96 9.68
N GLU A 19 0.78 6.29 10.88
CA GLU A 19 0.93 5.41 12.03
C GLU A 19 -0.07 4.25 12.01
N GLN A 20 -1.26 4.50 11.45
CA GLN A 20 -2.37 3.55 11.38
C GLN A 20 -2.48 2.91 10.00
N ARG A 21 -2.69 1.58 9.98
CA ARG A 21 -2.83 0.79 8.76
C ARG A 21 -4.05 1.23 7.95
N GLU A 22 -5.21 1.25 8.59
CA GLU A 22 -6.50 1.51 7.94
C GLU A 22 -6.52 2.89 7.29
N LEU A 23 -5.88 3.88 7.92
CA LEU A 23 -5.76 5.22 7.37
C LEU A 23 -4.87 5.23 6.11
N ALA A 24 -3.74 4.54 6.14
CA ALA A 24 -2.86 4.41 4.97
C ALA A 24 -3.57 3.73 3.80
N GLU A 25 -4.32 2.65 4.08
CA GLU A 25 -5.08 1.89 3.10
C GLU A 25 -6.19 2.72 2.48
N LEU A 26 -6.99 3.41 3.31
CA LEU A 26 -8.05 4.30 2.85
C LEU A 26 -7.49 5.40 1.95
N GLN A 27 -6.39 6.03 2.35
CA GLN A 27 -5.79 7.13 1.60
C GLN A 27 -5.17 6.67 0.27
N ALA A 28 -4.46 5.53 0.27
CA ALA A 28 -3.94 4.92 -0.96
C ALA A 28 -5.07 4.56 -1.94
N MET A 29 -6.17 4.00 -1.43
CA MET A 29 -7.36 3.71 -2.25
C MET A 29 -7.97 4.98 -2.85
N LEU A 30 -8.17 6.03 -2.04
CA LEU A 30 -8.76 7.28 -2.50
C LEU A 30 -7.90 7.94 -3.58
N LYS A 31 -6.57 7.94 -3.42
CA LYS A 31 -5.64 8.44 -4.44
C LYS A 31 -5.73 7.66 -5.75
N SER A 32 -5.64 6.33 -5.68
CA SER A 32 -5.74 5.47 -6.86
C SER A 32 -7.05 5.68 -7.63
N LYS A 33 -8.17 5.90 -6.91
CA LYS A 33 -9.46 6.23 -7.53
C LYS A 33 -9.50 7.63 -8.16
N ALA A 34 -8.79 8.60 -7.58
CA ALA A 34 -8.80 9.98 -8.05
C ALA A 34 -7.95 10.20 -9.31
N ASP A 35 -6.78 9.56 -9.39
CA ASP A 35 -5.82 9.79 -10.49
C ASP A 35 -5.61 8.56 -11.39
N GLY A 36 -6.14 7.39 -11.03
CA GLY A 36 -5.98 6.15 -11.78
C GLY A 36 -4.59 5.52 -11.67
N GLN A 37 -3.70 6.07 -10.85
CA GLN A 37 -2.37 5.52 -10.62
C GLN A 37 -2.41 4.30 -9.69
N THR A 38 -1.32 3.54 -9.71
CA THR A 38 -1.16 2.38 -8.84
C THR A 38 -0.47 2.80 -7.54
N TYR A 39 -1.11 2.50 -6.43
CA TYR A 39 -0.60 2.77 -5.08
C TYR A 39 -0.44 1.46 -4.32
N ARG A 40 0.56 1.38 -3.45
CA ARG A 40 0.68 0.29 -2.48
C ARG A 40 0.89 0.84 -1.08
N VAL A 41 0.52 0.04 -0.09
CA VAL A 41 0.87 0.30 1.31
C VAL A 41 1.90 -0.74 1.76
N THR A 42 3.00 -0.27 2.31
CA THR A 42 4.05 -1.12 2.90
C THR A 42 4.19 -0.86 4.39
N SER A 43 4.62 -1.87 5.14
CA SER A 43 4.98 -1.73 6.56
C SER A 43 6.49 -1.46 6.72
N SER A 44 6.92 -1.10 7.93
CA SER A 44 8.30 -0.74 8.28
C SER A 44 9.33 -1.85 8.00
N GLY A 45 8.88 -3.09 7.78
CA GLY A 45 9.68 -4.23 7.32
C GLY A 45 9.60 -4.51 5.80
N LEU A 46 9.20 -3.54 4.98
CA LEU A 46 9.05 -3.60 3.51
C LEU A 46 8.03 -4.62 2.97
N SER A 47 7.27 -5.28 3.84
CA SER A 47 6.18 -6.16 3.41
C SER A 47 5.06 -5.31 2.80
N THR A 48 4.70 -5.60 1.55
CA THR A 48 3.53 -5.00 0.89
C THR A 48 2.28 -5.59 1.49
N LEU A 49 1.39 -4.72 1.99
CA LEU A 49 0.15 -5.11 2.64
C LEU A 49 -1.02 -5.08 1.65
N CYS A 50 -1.01 -4.09 0.77
CA CYS A 50 -2.05 -3.96 -0.23
C CYS A 50 -1.57 -3.15 -1.42
N LEU A 51 -2.23 -3.42 -2.55
CA LEU A 51 -2.00 -2.82 -3.84
C LEU A 51 -3.35 -2.34 -4.38
N PHE A 52 -3.42 -1.07 -4.74
CA PHE A 52 -4.57 -0.42 -5.32
C PHE A 52 -4.23 -0.04 -6.76
N THR A 53 -5.03 -0.54 -7.69
CA THR A 53 -4.93 -0.22 -9.11
C THR A 53 -6.25 0.36 -9.58
N ARG A 54 -6.26 0.97 -10.76
CA ARG A 54 -7.49 1.39 -11.43
C ARG A 54 -8.53 0.26 -11.57
N ASN A 55 -8.09 -0.99 -11.66
CA ASN A 55 -8.95 -2.14 -11.94
C ASN A 55 -9.41 -2.88 -10.67
N GLY A 56 -8.92 -2.48 -9.49
CA GLY A 56 -9.26 -3.15 -8.24
C GLY A 56 -8.10 -3.13 -7.24
N SER A 57 -8.33 -3.79 -6.11
CA SER A 57 -7.39 -3.88 -5.00
C SER A 57 -7.00 -5.32 -4.70
N SER A 58 -5.77 -5.50 -4.24
CA SER A 58 -5.24 -6.78 -3.75
C SER A 58 -4.70 -6.56 -2.35
N PHE A 59 -4.96 -7.50 -1.45
CA PHE A 59 -4.56 -7.44 -0.06
C PHE A 59 -3.79 -8.70 0.29
N TRP A 60 -2.72 -8.52 1.05
CA TRP A 60 -1.94 -9.60 1.64
C TRP A 60 -2.08 -9.48 3.15
N ASP A 61 -2.58 -10.55 3.75
CA ASP A 61 -2.59 -10.63 5.20
C ASP A 61 -1.20 -11.03 5.68
N LEU A 62 -0.70 -10.31 6.68
CA LEU A 62 0.55 -10.65 7.38
C LEU A 62 0.31 -11.75 8.43
N ASP A 63 -0.71 -12.58 8.22
CA ASP A 63 -1.09 -13.61 9.18
C ASP A 63 -0.03 -14.71 9.23
N SER A 64 0.80 -14.58 10.28
CA SER A 64 1.60 -15.59 10.95
C SER A 64 1.37 -17.04 10.51
N THR A 65 2.20 -17.55 9.60
CA THR A 65 2.60 -18.96 9.61
C THR A 65 4.11 -19.05 9.42
N ALA A 66 4.81 -18.67 10.48
CA ALA A 66 6.04 -19.32 10.90
C ALA A 66 5.83 -19.78 12.34
N ALA A 67 4.84 -20.65 12.54
CA ALA A 67 4.66 -21.38 13.80
C ALA A 67 4.62 -22.88 13.46
N ALA A 68 5.77 -23.51 13.71
CA ALA A 68 6.08 -24.94 13.82
C ALA A 68 5.93 -25.82 12.57
#